data_AF-A0A0K2SJX7-F1
#
_entry.id   AF-A0A0K2SJX7-F1
#
_cell.length_a   1.000
_cell.length_b   1.000
_cell.length_c   1.000
_cell.angle_alpha   90.00
_cell.angle_beta   90.00
_cell.angle_gamma   90.00
#
_symmetry.space_group_name_H-M   'P 1'
#
loop_
_entity.id
_entity.type
_entity.pdbx_description
1 polymer ?
#
loop_
_entity_poly.entity_id
_entity_poly.type
_entity_poly.pdbx_seq_one_letter_code
_entity_poly.pdbx_strand_id
1 'polypeptide(L)' 'MWAEEVASFPEEAANELETYVYRLIDPRNGETFYVGRGKGNRAEEVARFYVGKAIPEAYRKRGAANPVRYTW' A
#
# COMPACT_ATOMS: atom_id res chain seq x y z
N MET A 1 -5.30 -16.83 5.61
CA MET A 1 -6.43 -15.89 5.45
C MET A 1 -5.82 -14.60 4.90
N TRP A 2 -5.67 -14.48 3.58
CA TRP A 2 -4.93 -13.37 2.96
C TRP A 2 -5.89 -12.24 2.62
N ALA A 3 -5.50 -11.02 3.03
CA ALA A 3 -6.07 -9.71 2.71
C ALA A 3 -7.59 -9.58 2.86
N GLU A 4 -8.02 -8.84 3.88
CA GLU A 4 -9.28 -8.09 3.76
C GLU A 4 -9.27 -7.38 2.40
N GLU A 5 -10.37 -7.49 1.66
CA GLU A 5 -10.50 -6.86 0.35
C GLU A 5 -10.06 -5.41 0.46
N VAL A 6 -9.18 -4.99 -0.45
CA VAL A 6 -8.75 -3.59 -0.52
C VAL A 6 -9.99 -2.78 -0.87
N ALA A 7 -10.62 -2.19 0.16
CA ALA A 7 -11.85 -1.43 0.02
C ALA A 7 -11.55 -0.02 -0.50
N SER A 8 -12.36 0.44 -1.43
CA SER A 8 -12.43 1.87 -1.77
C SER A 8 -12.94 2.67 -0.58
N PHE A 9 -12.52 3.93 -0.50
CA PHE A 9 -13.17 4.88 0.40
C PHE A 9 -14.63 5.08 -0.04
N PRO A 10 -15.56 5.32 0.89
CA PRO A 10 -16.85 5.90 0.56
C PRO A 10 -16.66 7.18 -0.26
N GLU A 11 -17.52 7.41 -1.24
CA GLU A 11 -17.36 8.52 -2.19
C GLU A 11 -17.41 9.87 -1.46
N GLU A 12 -18.22 9.99 -0.41
CA GLU A 12 -18.29 11.17 0.45
C GLU A 12 -16.95 11.44 1.14
N ALA A 13 -16.32 10.40 1.72
CA ALA A 13 -15.04 10.52 2.41
C ALA A 13 -13.90 10.87 1.45
N ALA A 14 -13.90 10.28 0.25
CA ALA A 14 -12.94 10.58 -0.80
C ALA A 14 -13.01 12.04 -1.27
N ASN A 15 -14.22 12.60 -1.34
CA ASN A 15 -14.47 13.99 -1.73
C ASN A 15 -14.08 14.98 -0.62
N GLU A 16 -14.37 14.66 0.64
CA GLU A 16 -14.09 15.54 1.78
C GLU A 16 -12.60 15.60 2.14
N LEU A 17 -11.89 14.46 2.04
CA LEU A 17 -10.48 14.40 2.44
C LEU A 17 -9.57 15.25 1.55
N GLU A 18 -9.93 15.43 0.26
CA GLU A 18 -9.14 16.02 -0.84
C GLU A 18 -7.75 15.39 -1.07
N THR A 19 -6.96 15.22 -0.01
CA THR A 19 -5.66 14.56 0.05
C THR A 19 -5.50 13.85 1.39
N TYR A 20 -4.93 12.65 1.39
CA TYR A 20 -4.68 11.86 2.60
C TYR A 20 -3.34 11.13 2.54
N VAL A 21 -2.90 10.56 3.66
CA VAL A 21 -1.73 9.68 3.74
C VAL A 21 -2.20 8.28 4.12
N TYR A 22 -1.76 7.27 3.39
CA TYR A 22 -2.06 5.87 3.66
C TYR A 22 -0.78 5.08 3.90
N ARG A 23 -0.89 4.01 4.69
CA ARG A 23 0.16 3.01 4.86
C ARG A 23 -0.33 1.65 4.41
N LEU A 24 0.49 0.92 3.66
CA LEU A 24 0.31 -0.50 3.43
C LEU A 24 1.11 -1.26 4.48
N ILE A 25 0.50 -2.27 5.08
CA ILE A 25 1.08 -3.10 6.12
C ILE A 25 1.44 -4.46 5.52
N ASP A 26 2.63 -4.96 5.81
CA ASP A 26 3.02 -6.32 5.45
C ASP A 26 2.27 -7.33 6.34
N PRO A 27 1.40 -8.18 5.76
CA PRO A 27 0.58 -9.09 6.56
C PRO A 27 1.39 -10.20 7.24
N ARG A 28 2.67 -10.38 6.89
CA ARG A 28 3.53 -11.45 7.44
C ARG A 28 4.07 -11.08 8.82
N ASN A 29 4.31 -9.80 9.08
CA ASN A 29 4.97 -9.32 10.30
C ASN A 29 4.33 -8.05 10.90
N GLY A 30 3.34 -7.45 10.23
CA GLY A 30 2.68 -6.23 10.70
C GLY A 30 3.50 -4.95 10.50
N GLU A 31 4.66 -5.03 9.84
CA GLU A 31 5.51 -3.85 9.59
C GLU A 31 4.96 -2.99 8.45
N THR A 32 5.36 -1.72 8.43
CA THR A 32 4.97 -0.82 7.34
C THR A 32 5.72 -1.20 6.06
N PHE A 33 4.97 -1.55 5.02
CA PHE A 33 5.46 -1.91 3.69
C PHE A 33 5.60 -0.68 2.78
N TYR A 34 4.66 0.27 2.86
CA TYR A 34 4.62 1.45 1.99
C TYR A 34 3.88 2.57 2.69
N VAL A 35 4.32 3.81 2.47
CA VAL A 35 3.58 5.02 2.86
C VAL A 35 3.47 5.89 1.63
N GLY A 36 2.25 6.34 1.32
CA GLY A 36 2.00 7.20 0.17
C GLY A 36 0.96 8.27 0.48
N ARG A 37 1.05 9.37 -0.27
CA ARG A 37 -0.03 10.35 -0.35
C ARG A 37 -1.04 9.88 -1.40
N GLY A 38 -2.33 9.99 -1.07
CA GLY A 38 -3.44 9.62 -1.95
C GLY A 38 -4.44 10.75 -2.10
N LYS A 39 -5.24 10.66 -3.16
CA LYS A 39 -6.48 11.39 -3.41
C LYS A 39 -7.46 10.41 -4.05
N GLY A 40 -8.75 10.49 -3.72
CA GLY A 40 -9.74 9.51 -4.20
C GLY A 40 -9.34 8.08 -3.86
N ASN A 41 -9.45 7.16 -4.82
CA ASN A 41 -9.17 5.72 -4.65
C ASN A 41 -7.71 5.32 -4.86
N ARG A 42 -6.77 6.28 -4.80
CA ARG A 42 -5.33 6.01 -5.05
C ARG A 42 -4.74 4.91 -4.17
N ALA A 43 -5.12 4.84 -2.89
CA ALA A 43 -4.65 3.79 -2.00
C ALA A 43 -5.09 2.39 -2.47
N GLU A 44 -6.30 2.25 -3.01
CA GLU A 44 -6.81 0.99 -3.54
C GLU A 44 -6.01 0.55 -4.76
N GLU A 45 -5.81 1.46 -5.72
CA GLU A 45 -5.04 1.19 -6.93
C GLU A 45 -3.64 0.69 -6.60
N VAL A 46 -2.95 1.39 -5.69
CA VAL A 46 -1.60 1.05 -5.27
C VAL A 46 -1.60 -0.29 -4.53
N ALA A 47 -2.52 -0.51 -3.59
CA ALA A 47 -2.62 -1.78 -2.88
C ALA A 47 -2.83 -2.98 -3.85
N ARG A 48 -3.66 -2.85 -4.90
CA ARG A 48 -3.86 -3.94 -5.90
C ARG A 48 -2.56 -4.37 -6.61
N PHE A 49 -1.59 -3.47 -6.79
CA PHE A 49 -0.29 -3.84 -7.36
C PHE A 49 0.56 -4.70 -6.41
N TYR A 50 0.34 -4.59 -5.11
CA TYR A 50 1.17 -5.23 -4.09
C TYR A 50 0.49 -6.42 -3.40
N VAL A 51 -0.83 -6.42 -3.25
CA VAL A 51 -1.56 -7.51 -2.57
C VAL A 51 -1.39 -8.82 -3.34
N GLY A 52 -0.90 -9.85 -2.64
CA GLY A 52 -0.66 -11.18 -3.21
C GLY A 52 0.48 -11.24 -4.22
N LYS A 53 1.25 -10.16 -4.41
CA LYS A 53 2.41 -10.13 -5.29
C LYS A 53 3.70 -10.17 -4.49
N ALA A 54 4.59 -11.09 -4.84
CA ALA A 54 5.95 -11.10 -4.32
C ALA A 54 6.82 -10.13 -5.12
N ILE A 55 7.70 -9.39 -4.44
CA ILE A 55 8.69 -8.55 -5.13
C ILE A 55 9.56 -9.44 -6.03
N PRO A 56 9.76 -9.08 -7.32
CA PRO A 56 10.64 -9.85 -8.19
C PRO A 56 12.05 -9.99 -7.60
N GLU A 57 12.70 -11.13 -7.84
CA GLU A 57 14.05 -11.46 -7.35
C GLU A 57 15.05 -10.31 -7.61
N ALA A 58 14.99 -9.70 -8.80
CA ALA A 58 15.86 -8.59 -9.21
C ALA A 58 15.79 -7.35 -8.31
N TYR A 59 14.69 -7.17 -7.58
CA TYR A 59 14.50 -6.05 -6.64
C TYR A 59 14.64 -6.47 -5.17
N ARG A 60 14.86 -7.77 -4.88
CA ARG A 60 15.11 -8.27 -3.52
C ARG A 60 16.55 -7.98 -3.12
N LYS A 61 16.75 -7.22 -2.03
CA LYS A 61 18.06 -7.07 -1.40
C LYS A 61 18.16 -8.00 -0.19
N ARG A 62 19.26 -8.75 -0.08
CA ARG A 62 19.52 -9.66 1.06
C ARG A 62 19.55 -8.84 2.36
N GLY A 63 18.68 -9.17 3.31
CA GLY A 63 18.54 -8.45 4.59
C GLY A 63 17.61 -7.23 4.56
N ALA A 64 17.05 -6.86 3.41
CA ALA A 64 15.98 -5.87 3.37
C ALA A 64 14.62 -6.59 3.58
N ALA A 65 13.93 -6.28 4.67
CA ALA A 65 12.57 -6.77 4.90
C ALA A 65 11.60 -6.29 3.79
N ASN A 66 11.88 -5.12 3.22
CA ASN A 66 11.24 -4.59 2.01
C ASN A 66 12.02 -3.38 1.49
N PRO A 67 12.28 -3.22 0.17
CA PRO A 67 12.80 -1.97 -0.36
C PRO A 67 11.66 -0.93 -0.40
N VAL A 68 11.31 -0.36 0.75
CA VAL A 68 10.42 0.82 0.84
C VAL A 68 11.15 1.98 0.19
N ARG A 69 10.76 2.33 -1.05
CA ARG A 69 11.17 3.59 -1.67
C ARG A 69 10.11 4.62 -1.31
N TYR A 70 10.44 5.54 -0.42
CA TYR A 70 9.68 6.78 -0.26
C TYR A 70 9.77 7.55 -1.57
N THR A 71 8.72 7.49 -2.39
CA THR A 71 8.56 8.44 -3.50
C THR A 71 7.88 9.66 -2.93
N TRP A 72 8.61 10.79 -2.91
CA TRP A 72 8.08 12.11 -2.56
C TRP A 72 7.13 12.63 -3.63
#